data_AF-A0AAD5A0U6-F1
#
_entry.id   AF-A0AAD5A0U6-F1
#
_cell.length_a   1.000
_cell.length_b   1.000
_cell.length_c   1.000
_cell.angle_alpha   90.00
_cell.angle_beta   90.00
_cell.angle_gamma   90.00
#
_symmetry.space_group_name_H-M   'P 1'
#
loop_
_entity.id
_entity.type
_entity.pdbx_description
1 polymer ?
#
loop_
_entity_poly.entity_id
_entity_poly.type
_entity_poly.pdbx_seq_one_letter_code
_entity_poly.pdbx_strand_id
1 'polypeptide(L)'
;SVMSVLQSVYYKYYLINTMPMTWADAKNYCREKYDDLAIIRSSDDWIKIKEEGAAKSLTAFAWVGLYNDIESWRWSFNDVPLKNQTLRMWYAGEPKNENGNEACGVLGQLGQWWDYPCTDLRPFICYKSSTDKIIPVASLMTWYGAQAYCRKHYTDLASSTTATQNSQLEQVFLLQGSSWFGLFRDTWKWVDNPLQDATNLKWNTGQPNNFAGNEDCVVIFNGLLVDRPCMNLNFFFCHTNRIEIAPLLIKQNANWIVAQNYCRENYLDLYTVTNETDQQMLLKEMTDKNVMGPVWIGLYNDLDTWYWSYNHLPLKNMSLIKWATGNPDNTSGADMCGVLQDVGKWESYPCYYTGPFICYDANNSAANRFIIYYKPPTDWHTGQTYCRKYHTDMASSLTETDNSIMQQLVKSINYNGAWFGLTKETWKWSDGNEPSYLPWGPNQPDNYYSSENCGGARNGLLTDEQCNKQYYFVCSACEC
;
A
#
# COMPACT_ATOMS: atom_id res chain seq x y z
N SER A 1 -28.73 -11.13 -14.30
CA SER A 1 -28.57 -10.10 -13.26
C SER A 1 -27.09 -9.99 -12.96
N VAL A 2 -26.43 -8.95 -13.47
CA VAL A 2 -24.97 -8.84 -13.42
C VAL A 2 -24.61 -7.80 -12.37
N MET A 3 -24.06 -8.25 -11.24
CA MET A 3 -23.30 -7.40 -10.31
C MET A 3 -21.84 -7.47 -10.74
N SER A 4 -21.28 -6.34 -11.17
CA SER A 4 -19.84 -6.18 -11.38
C SER A 4 -19.22 -5.62 -10.10
N VAL A 5 -18.37 -6.41 -9.43
CA VAL A 5 -17.56 -5.96 -8.29
C VAL A 5 -16.30 -5.26 -8.81
N LEU A 6 -15.94 -4.19 -8.11
CA LEU A 6 -14.95 -3.16 -8.45
C LEU A 6 -13.51 -3.68 -8.49
N GLN A 7 -12.75 -3.15 -9.46
CA GLN A 7 -11.29 -3.19 -9.53
C GLN A 7 -10.72 -2.15 -8.54
N SER A 8 -9.90 -2.56 -7.58
CA SER A 8 -9.29 -1.65 -6.60
C SER A 8 -8.02 -1.01 -7.17
N VAL A 9 -8.16 0.09 -7.92
CA VAL A 9 -7.06 1.03 -8.11
C VAL A 9 -7.07 1.98 -6.91
N TYR A 10 -5.99 2.01 -6.13
CA TYR A 10 -5.92 2.90 -4.97
C TYR A 10 -5.49 4.31 -5.40
N TYR A 11 -6.39 5.27 -5.25
CA TYR A 11 -6.10 6.69 -5.47
C TYR A 11 -5.85 7.39 -4.14
N LYS A 12 -4.74 8.13 -4.05
CA LYS A 12 -4.51 9.12 -3.00
C LYS A 12 -4.87 10.50 -3.53
N TYR A 13 -5.62 11.25 -2.72
CA TYR A 13 -6.11 12.59 -3.06
C TYR A 13 -5.32 13.65 -2.30
N TYR A 14 -5.14 14.80 -2.94
CA TYR A 14 -4.37 15.92 -2.40
C TYR A 14 -5.13 17.21 -2.63
N LEU A 15 -5.66 17.80 -1.57
CA LEU A 15 -6.23 19.14 -1.64
C LEU A 15 -5.10 20.18 -1.68
N ILE A 16 -5.18 21.06 -2.67
CA ILE A 16 -4.34 22.23 -2.86
C ILE A 16 -5.20 23.47 -2.60
N ASN A 17 -5.06 24.05 -1.40
CA ASN A 17 -5.85 25.20 -0.95
C ASN A 17 -5.04 26.50 -0.80
N THR A 18 -3.72 26.47 -1.03
CA THR A 18 -2.83 27.61 -0.87
C THR A 18 -2.69 28.48 -2.13
N MET A 19 -3.06 27.95 -3.30
CA MET A 19 -2.90 28.62 -4.58
C MET A 19 -4.14 28.36 -5.47
N PRO A 20 -5.23 29.12 -5.32
CA PRO A 20 -6.42 28.96 -6.15
C PRO A 20 -6.13 29.18 -7.65
N MET A 21 -6.65 28.31 -8.50
CA MET A 21 -6.39 28.30 -9.95
C MET A 21 -7.69 28.16 -10.75
N THR A 22 -7.64 28.54 -12.04
CA THR A 22 -8.69 28.18 -13.00
C THR A 22 -8.73 26.67 -13.16
N TRP A 23 -9.84 26.10 -13.65
CA TRP A 23 -9.93 24.65 -13.83
C TRP A 23 -8.85 24.12 -14.79
N ALA A 24 -8.55 24.86 -15.86
CA ALA A 24 -7.54 24.50 -16.83
C ALA A 24 -6.12 24.52 -16.24
N ASP A 25 -5.79 25.55 -15.45
CA ASP A 25 -4.49 25.67 -14.78
C ASP A 25 -4.34 24.62 -13.67
N ALA A 26 -5.39 24.39 -12.89
CA ALA A 26 -5.44 23.35 -11.86
C ALA A 26 -5.22 21.96 -12.47
N LYS A 27 -5.86 21.65 -13.61
CA LYS A 27 -5.63 20.41 -14.36
C LYS A 27 -4.17 20.27 -14.79
N ASN A 28 -3.60 21.32 -15.35
CA ASN A 28 -2.20 21.30 -15.79
C ASN A 28 -1.24 21.12 -14.61
N TYR A 29 -1.48 21.82 -13.51
CA TYR A 29 -0.73 21.65 -12.27
C TYR A 29 -0.82 20.21 -11.75
N CYS A 30 -2.03 19.63 -11.69
CA CYS A 30 -2.21 18.26 -11.24
C CYS A 30 -1.53 17.26 -12.16
N ARG A 31 -1.54 17.46 -13.49
CA ARG A 31 -0.82 16.61 -14.44
C ARG A 31 0.69 16.76 -14.38
N GLU A 32 1.20 17.91 -13.93
CA GLU A 32 2.63 18.15 -13.78
C GLU A 32 3.17 17.58 -12.46
N LYS A 33 2.40 17.68 -11.36
CA LYS A 33 2.85 17.31 -10.00
C LYS A 33 2.29 15.99 -9.48
N TYR A 34 1.16 15.54 -10.04
CA TYR A 34 0.40 14.34 -9.69
C TYR A 34 0.01 13.61 -10.99
N ASP A 35 -1.14 12.92 -11.03
CA ASP A 35 -1.61 12.28 -12.26
C ASP A 35 -2.63 13.15 -13.00
N ASP A 36 -3.72 13.56 -12.32
CA ASP A 36 -4.75 14.46 -12.87
C ASP A 36 -5.57 15.09 -11.72
N LEU A 37 -6.55 15.94 -12.05
CA LEU A 37 -7.59 16.37 -11.11
C LEU A 37 -8.41 15.19 -10.61
N ALA A 38 -8.86 15.27 -9.36
CA ALA A 38 -9.59 14.23 -8.66
C ALA A 38 -10.80 13.73 -9.45
N ILE A 39 -10.96 12.41 -9.47
CA ILE A 39 -12.09 11.73 -10.08
C ILE A 39 -12.84 10.93 -9.02
N ILE A 40 -14.16 10.89 -9.12
CA ILE A 40 -15.04 10.22 -8.16
C ILE A 40 -15.82 9.13 -8.90
N ARG A 41 -15.33 7.89 -8.83
CA ARG A 41 -15.93 6.74 -9.53
C ARG A 41 -16.69 5.80 -8.61
N SER A 42 -16.37 5.85 -7.33
CA SER A 42 -16.90 4.97 -6.28
C SER A 42 -17.24 5.76 -5.01
N SER A 43 -17.97 5.11 -4.11
CA SER A 43 -18.19 5.61 -2.75
C SER A 43 -16.88 5.80 -2.00
N ASP A 44 -15.87 4.97 -2.26
CA ASP A 44 -14.58 5.04 -1.57
C ASP A 44 -13.77 6.26 -1.99
N ASP A 45 -13.78 6.58 -3.30
CA ASP A 45 -13.19 7.82 -3.82
C ASP A 45 -13.83 9.04 -3.15
N TRP A 46 -15.16 9.01 -2.99
CA TRP A 46 -15.90 10.07 -2.35
C TRP A 46 -15.53 10.24 -0.87
N ILE A 47 -15.45 9.15 -0.11
CA ILE A 47 -15.05 9.17 1.31
C ILE A 47 -13.65 9.76 1.44
N LYS A 48 -12.67 9.27 0.66
CA LYS A 48 -11.27 9.73 0.73
C LYS A 48 -11.11 11.20 0.38
N ILE A 49 -11.83 11.66 -0.65
CA ILE A 49 -11.78 13.08 -1.02
C ILE A 49 -12.41 13.95 0.08
N LYS A 50 -13.49 13.49 0.71
CA LYS A 50 -14.13 14.18 1.82
C LYS A 50 -13.22 14.25 3.06
N GLU A 51 -12.56 13.15 3.39
CA GLU A 51 -11.58 13.08 4.48
C GLU A 51 -10.41 14.03 4.25
N GLU A 52 -9.84 14.05 3.04
CA GLU A 52 -8.77 14.99 2.67
C GLU A 52 -9.24 16.45 2.77
N GLY A 53 -10.47 16.72 2.34
CA GLY A 53 -11.10 18.03 2.49
C GLY A 53 -11.25 18.44 3.95
N ALA A 54 -11.72 17.54 4.82
CA ALA A 54 -11.88 17.79 6.24
C ALA A 54 -10.52 17.98 6.94
N ALA A 55 -9.55 17.11 6.67
CA ALA A 55 -8.21 17.15 7.25
C ALA A 55 -7.49 18.47 6.97
N LYS A 56 -7.72 19.06 5.79
CA LYS A 56 -7.15 20.35 5.39
C LYS A 56 -8.10 21.53 5.53
N SER A 57 -9.18 21.35 6.29
CA SER A 57 -10.16 22.40 6.61
C SER A 57 -10.68 23.13 5.37
N LEU A 58 -11.10 22.38 4.35
CA LEU A 58 -11.69 22.94 3.13
C LEU A 58 -13.01 23.67 3.47
N THR A 59 -12.97 25.00 3.44
CA THR A 59 -14.14 25.86 3.68
C THR A 59 -14.80 26.35 2.38
N ALA A 60 -14.20 26.08 1.21
CA ALA A 60 -14.68 26.54 -0.09
C ALA A 60 -14.96 25.38 -1.04
N PHE A 61 -15.65 25.64 -2.15
CA PHE A 61 -15.79 24.69 -3.25
C PHE A 61 -14.44 24.47 -3.94
N ALA A 62 -14.08 23.21 -4.18
CA ALA A 62 -12.81 22.85 -4.82
C ALA A 62 -13.01 22.21 -6.19
N TRP A 63 -12.15 22.52 -7.16
CA TRP A 63 -12.17 21.86 -8.47
C TRP A 63 -11.90 20.37 -8.34
N VAL A 64 -12.67 19.60 -9.09
CA VAL A 64 -12.43 18.19 -9.40
C VAL A 64 -12.33 18.03 -10.92
N GLY A 65 -11.95 16.85 -11.41
CA GLY A 65 -11.71 16.61 -12.83
C GLY A 65 -12.96 16.60 -13.70
N LEU A 66 -14.13 16.94 -13.16
CA LEU A 66 -15.39 16.90 -13.89
C LEU A 66 -15.51 18.13 -14.82
N TYR A 67 -15.81 17.92 -16.09
CA TYR A 67 -16.02 19.00 -17.06
C TYR A 67 -17.06 18.61 -18.12
N ASN A 68 -17.67 19.60 -18.77
CA ASN A 68 -18.67 19.40 -19.82
C ASN A 68 -18.06 19.66 -21.21
N ASP A 69 -18.15 18.67 -22.08
CA ASP A 69 -17.73 18.71 -23.48
C ASP A 69 -18.97 18.68 -24.39
N ILE A 70 -19.38 19.87 -24.85
CA ILE A 70 -20.41 20.12 -25.89
C ILE A 70 -21.66 19.22 -25.71
N GLU A 71 -22.21 19.13 -24.49
CA GLU A 71 -23.41 18.36 -24.06
C GLU A 71 -23.14 17.03 -23.32
N SER A 72 -21.90 16.67 -23.03
CA SER A 72 -21.59 15.51 -22.20
C SER A 72 -20.60 15.83 -21.09
N TRP A 73 -21.01 15.63 -19.83
CA TRP A 73 -20.10 15.62 -18.69
C TRP A 73 -19.11 14.45 -18.81
N ARG A 74 -17.85 14.72 -18.46
CA ARG A 74 -16.70 13.79 -18.53
C ARG A 74 -15.76 14.04 -17.37
N TRP A 75 -14.96 13.03 -17.02
CA TRP A 75 -13.80 13.19 -16.15
C TRP A 75 -12.55 13.51 -16.97
N SER A 76 -11.70 14.41 -16.48
CA SER A 76 -10.47 14.88 -17.13
C SER A 76 -9.47 13.76 -17.40
N PHE A 77 -9.47 12.74 -16.55
CA PHE A 77 -8.66 11.55 -16.76
C PHE A 77 -9.32 10.59 -17.76
N ASN A 78 -8.63 10.35 -18.88
CA ASN A 78 -9.06 9.51 -20.01
C ASN A 78 -10.40 9.91 -20.66
N ASP A 79 -10.87 11.13 -20.41
CA ASP A 79 -12.11 11.68 -20.99
C ASP A 79 -13.34 10.78 -20.80
N VAL A 80 -13.36 10.06 -19.67
CA VAL A 80 -14.37 9.04 -19.36
C VAL A 80 -15.75 9.71 -19.27
N PRO A 81 -16.73 9.31 -20.09
CA PRO A 81 -18.05 9.90 -20.06
C PRO A 81 -18.77 9.69 -18.72
N LEU A 82 -19.34 10.80 -18.22
CA LEU A 82 -20.34 10.92 -17.18
C LEU A 82 -21.24 9.68 -17.13
N LYS A 83 -22.04 9.61 -18.21
CA LYS A 83 -23.10 8.63 -18.47
C LYS A 83 -22.72 7.15 -18.28
N ASN A 84 -21.44 6.81 -18.38
CA ASN A 84 -20.97 5.42 -18.25
C ASN A 84 -20.73 4.99 -16.79
N GLN A 85 -20.84 5.90 -15.81
CA GLN A 85 -20.71 5.58 -14.38
C GLN A 85 -22.08 5.49 -13.70
N THR A 86 -22.19 4.81 -12.58
CA THR A 86 -23.45 4.73 -11.80
C THR A 86 -23.56 5.84 -10.76
N LEU A 87 -22.44 6.32 -10.22
CA LEU A 87 -22.41 7.36 -9.20
C LEU A 87 -22.64 8.75 -9.79
N ARG A 88 -23.67 9.44 -9.30
CA ARG A 88 -24.00 10.83 -9.61
C ARG A 88 -24.35 11.53 -8.31
N MET A 89 -23.52 12.46 -7.88
CA MET A 89 -23.73 13.18 -6.62
C MET A 89 -23.89 14.67 -6.85
N TRP A 90 -24.55 15.05 -7.94
CA TRP A 90 -24.97 16.43 -8.16
C TRP A 90 -25.81 16.92 -6.99
N TYR A 91 -25.62 18.19 -6.63
CA TYR A 91 -26.53 18.87 -5.74
C TYR A 91 -27.92 18.98 -6.39
N ALA A 92 -28.96 19.06 -5.57
CA ALA A 92 -30.33 19.13 -6.07
C ALA A 92 -30.51 20.37 -6.96
N GLY A 93 -30.83 20.15 -8.24
CA GLY A 93 -30.98 21.21 -9.23
C GLY A 93 -29.78 21.39 -10.16
N GLU A 94 -28.64 20.73 -9.90
CA GLU A 94 -27.45 20.75 -10.75
C GLU A 94 -27.36 19.52 -11.67
N PRO A 95 -26.66 19.62 -12.82
CA PRO A 95 -26.00 20.82 -13.37
C PRO A 95 -26.99 21.72 -14.12
N LYS A 96 -27.03 23.03 -13.80
CA LYS A 96 -27.98 23.98 -14.40
C LYS A 96 -27.38 24.84 -15.52
N ASN A 97 -26.05 24.84 -15.68
CA ASN A 97 -25.34 25.66 -16.66
C ASN A 97 -25.77 27.13 -16.64
N GLU A 98 -25.71 27.78 -15.47
CA GLU A 98 -26.19 29.15 -15.29
C GLU A 98 -25.48 30.10 -16.29
N ASN A 99 -26.23 30.96 -16.97
CA ASN A 99 -25.73 31.87 -18.01
C ASN A 99 -24.99 31.20 -19.19
N GLY A 100 -25.06 29.87 -19.31
CA GLY A 100 -24.41 29.11 -20.38
C GLY A 100 -22.89 29.00 -20.27
N ASN A 101 -22.29 29.26 -19.09
CA ASN A 101 -20.84 29.26 -18.90
C ASN A 101 -20.31 28.35 -17.78
N GLU A 102 -21.17 27.55 -17.12
CA GLU A 102 -20.77 26.65 -16.04
C GLU A 102 -20.43 25.25 -16.58
N ALA A 103 -19.20 25.09 -17.09
CA ALA A 103 -18.77 23.86 -17.76
C ALA A 103 -17.81 23.01 -16.92
N CYS A 104 -17.53 23.36 -15.67
CA CYS A 104 -16.54 22.68 -14.82
C CYS A 104 -17.12 22.34 -13.45
N GLY A 105 -16.83 21.13 -12.96
CA GLY A 105 -17.39 20.61 -11.73
C GLY A 105 -16.53 20.91 -10.49
N VAL A 106 -17.19 21.30 -9.41
CA VAL A 106 -16.60 21.46 -8.08
C VAL A 106 -17.21 20.50 -7.07
N LEU A 107 -16.46 20.22 -6.02
CA LEU A 107 -16.94 19.54 -4.83
C LEU A 107 -17.30 20.54 -3.73
N GLY A 108 -18.51 20.44 -3.18
CA GLY A 108 -18.94 21.20 -2.01
C GLY A 108 -18.55 20.56 -0.68
N GLN A 109 -18.72 21.30 0.42
CA GLN A 109 -18.34 20.87 1.78
C GLN A 109 -19.01 19.57 2.24
N LEU A 110 -20.25 19.31 1.78
CA LEU A 110 -21.00 18.11 2.10
C LEU A 110 -20.79 16.98 1.06
N GLY A 111 -19.89 17.18 0.09
CA GLY A 111 -19.48 16.19 -0.90
C GLY A 111 -20.34 16.11 -2.16
N GLN A 112 -21.34 16.98 -2.34
CA GLN A 112 -22.11 17.07 -3.59
C GLN A 112 -21.38 17.89 -4.65
N TRP A 113 -21.69 17.63 -5.91
CA TRP A 113 -21.10 18.26 -7.08
C TRP A 113 -21.95 19.43 -7.56
N TRP A 114 -21.28 20.47 -8.03
CA TRP A 114 -21.87 21.65 -8.65
C TRP A 114 -21.10 21.98 -9.91
N ASP A 115 -21.74 22.60 -10.89
CA ASP A 115 -21.08 23.21 -12.03
C ASP A 115 -20.82 24.70 -11.76
N TYR A 116 -19.66 25.18 -12.22
CA TYR A 116 -19.22 26.56 -12.09
C TYR A 116 -18.44 27.01 -13.34
N PRO A 117 -18.29 28.33 -13.54
CA PRO A 117 -17.47 28.85 -14.63
C PRO A 117 -16.02 28.40 -14.49
N CYS A 118 -15.49 27.73 -15.51
CA CYS A 118 -14.14 27.15 -15.50
C CYS A 118 -13.02 28.18 -15.25
N THR A 119 -13.30 29.47 -15.41
CA THR A 119 -12.38 30.59 -15.21
C THR A 119 -12.29 31.06 -13.75
N ASP A 120 -13.14 30.57 -12.86
CA ASP A 120 -13.08 30.91 -11.44
C ASP A 120 -11.78 30.39 -10.80
N LEU A 121 -11.19 31.20 -9.92
CA LEU A 121 -10.04 30.79 -9.12
C LEU A 121 -10.51 30.04 -7.87
N ARG A 122 -10.22 28.74 -7.80
CA ARG A 122 -10.63 27.89 -6.66
C ARG A 122 -9.49 26.99 -6.18
N PRO A 123 -9.51 26.59 -4.90
CA PRO A 123 -8.80 25.39 -4.46
C PRO A 123 -9.12 24.21 -5.38
N PHE A 124 -8.25 23.24 -5.45
CA PHE A 124 -8.45 22.09 -6.32
C PHE A 124 -7.86 20.83 -5.70
N ILE A 125 -8.41 19.68 -6.09
CA ILE A 125 -7.99 18.40 -5.55
C ILE A 125 -7.34 17.62 -6.69
N CYS A 126 -6.07 17.28 -6.53
CA CYS A 126 -5.37 16.37 -7.43
C CYS A 126 -5.53 14.93 -6.92
N TYR A 127 -5.37 13.95 -7.80
CA TYR A 127 -5.14 12.58 -7.38
C TYR A 127 -3.84 12.04 -7.96
N LYS A 128 -3.30 11.04 -7.26
CA LYS A 128 -2.20 10.20 -7.71
C LYS A 128 -2.59 8.74 -7.53
N SER A 129 -2.45 7.95 -8.58
CA SER A 129 -2.58 6.51 -8.52
C SER A 129 -1.40 5.93 -7.78
N SER A 130 -1.67 5.20 -6.70
CA SER A 130 -0.69 4.29 -6.10
C SER A 130 -0.66 3.06 -7.00
N THR A 131 0.15 3.10 -8.06
CA THR A 131 0.36 1.93 -8.91
C THR A 131 1.25 0.93 -8.17
N ASP A 132 0.88 -0.35 -8.23
CA ASP A 132 1.82 -1.43 -7.97
C ASP A 132 3.04 -1.19 -8.85
N LYS A 133 4.21 -0.98 -8.24
CA LYS A 133 5.43 -0.68 -9.00
C LYS A 133 5.82 -1.93 -9.79
N ILE A 134 5.66 -1.87 -11.11
CA ILE A 134 6.15 -2.90 -12.02
C ILE A 134 7.68 -2.75 -12.13
N ILE A 135 8.40 -3.79 -11.73
CA ILE A 135 9.86 -3.85 -11.72
C ILE A 135 10.31 -4.78 -12.86
N PRO A 136 10.97 -4.26 -13.91
CA PRO A 136 11.55 -5.10 -14.96
C PRO A 136 12.77 -5.85 -14.45
N VAL A 137 12.84 -7.14 -14.74
CA VAL A 137 13.99 -7.98 -14.42
C VAL A 137 14.59 -8.53 -15.71
N ALA A 138 15.79 -8.04 -16.04
CA ALA A 138 16.55 -8.41 -17.23
C ALA A 138 17.27 -9.78 -17.10
N SER A 139 16.62 -10.77 -16.47
CA SER A 139 17.10 -12.15 -16.40
C SER A 139 16.16 -13.09 -17.15
N LEU A 140 16.70 -14.02 -17.92
CA LEU A 140 15.92 -15.01 -18.67
C LEU A 140 15.57 -16.19 -17.76
N MET A 141 14.28 -16.42 -17.53
CA MET A 141 13.77 -17.51 -16.71
C MET A 141 12.53 -18.16 -17.33
N THR A 142 12.23 -19.40 -16.91
CA THR A 142 10.91 -20.01 -17.12
C THR A 142 9.85 -19.24 -16.35
N TRP A 143 8.58 -19.37 -16.71
CA TRP A 143 7.52 -18.65 -16.01
C TRP A 143 7.50 -18.99 -14.50
N TYR A 144 7.63 -20.28 -14.16
CA TYR A 144 7.73 -20.73 -12.76
C TYR A 144 9.00 -20.23 -12.06
N GLY A 145 10.14 -20.18 -12.77
CA GLY A 145 11.38 -19.64 -12.24
C GLY A 145 11.29 -18.14 -11.97
N ALA A 146 10.67 -17.39 -12.89
CA ALA A 146 10.42 -15.97 -12.76
C ALA A 146 9.46 -15.67 -11.60
N GLN A 147 8.38 -16.45 -11.45
CA GLN A 147 7.47 -16.34 -10.31
C GLN A 147 8.17 -16.59 -8.98
N ALA A 148 8.94 -17.68 -8.87
CA ALA A 148 9.71 -17.98 -7.67
C ALA A 148 10.71 -16.86 -7.34
N TYR A 149 11.36 -16.29 -8.36
CA TYR A 149 12.24 -15.14 -8.21
C TYR A 149 11.48 -13.91 -7.69
N CYS A 150 10.35 -13.56 -8.31
CA CYS A 150 9.55 -12.41 -7.89
C CYS A 150 9.02 -12.58 -6.46
N ARG A 151 8.55 -13.77 -6.07
CA ARG A 151 8.10 -14.05 -4.70
C ARG A 151 9.24 -14.03 -3.67
N LYS A 152 10.47 -14.31 -4.10
CA LYS A 152 11.64 -14.26 -3.24
C LYS A 152 12.17 -12.83 -3.03
N HIS A 153 12.11 -12.00 -4.06
CA HIS A 153 12.76 -10.69 -4.08
C HIS A 153 11.78 -9.49 -4.02
N TYR A 154 10.52 -9.71 -4.38
CA TYR A 154 9.43 -8.74 -4.49
C TYR A 154 8.12 -9.36 -3.99
N THR A 155 6.95 -8.98 -4.53
CA THR A 155 5.66 -9.57 -4.15
C THR A 155 5.33 -10.79 -5.01
N ASP A 156 5.12 -10.61 -6.31
CA ASP A 156 4.88 -11.71 -7.27
C ASP A 156 5.17 -11.24 -8.72
N LEU A 157 4.88 -12.06 -9.73
CA LEU A 157 4.86 -11.63 -11.14
C LEU A 157 3.78 -10.56 -11.35
N ALA A 158 4.13 -9.50 -12.08
CA ALA A 158 3.25 -8.35 -12.26
C ALA A 158 1.92 -8.70 -12.95
N SER A 159 0.86 -8.04 -12.51
CA SER A 159 -0.44 -7.96 -13.16
C SER A 159 -0.63 -6.57 -13.82
N SER A 160 -1.31 -6.51 -14.96
CA SER A 160 -1.55 -5.29 -15.77
C SER A 160 -2.98 -5.42 -16.20
N THR A 161 -3.79 -4.52 -15.67
CA THR A 161 -5.24 -4.62 -15.77
C THR A 161 -5.80 -3.41 -16.52
N THR A 162 -4.92 -2.57 -17.11
CA THR A 162 -5.32 -1.37 -17.84
C THR A 162 -4.54 -1.20 -19.15
N ALA A 163 -5.22 -0.66 -20.16
CA ALA A 163 -4.61 -0.36 -21.46
C ALA A 163 -3.45 0.66 -21.37
N THR A 164 -3.42 1.49 -20.33
CA THR A 164 -2.34 2.47 -20.08
C THR A 164 -1.08 1.80 -19.55
N GLN A 165 -1.20 0.79 -18.69
CA GLN A 165 -0.05 -0.03 -18.27
C GLN A 165 0.55 -0.79 -19.47
N ASN A 166 -0.29 -1.29 -20.39
CA ASN A 166 0.21 -1.92 -21.63
C ASN A 166 1.11 -0.96 -22.45
N SER A 167 0.75 0.33 -22.57
CA SER A 167 1.58 1.32 -23.27
C SER A 167 2.92 1.63 -22.57
N GLN A 168 2.99 1.50 -21.24
CA GLN A 168 4.25 1.62 -20.50
C GLN A 168 5.10 0.36 -20.67
N LEU A 169 4.46 -0.82 -20.74
CA LEU A 169 5.11 -2.10 -20.96
C LEU A 169 5.65 -2.24 -22.40
N GLU A 170 5.06 -1.53 -23.38
CA GLU A 170 5.64 -1.33 -24.73
C GLU A 170 7.03 -0.69 -24.67
N GLN A 171 7.20 0.37 -23.87
CA GLN A 171 8.50 1.03 -23.75
C GLN A 171 9.55 0.11 -23.14
N VAL A 172 9.15 -0.75 -22.20
CA VAL A 172 10.07 -1.71 -21.58
C VAL A 172 10.39 -2.89 -22.51
N PHE A 173 9.45 -3.30 -23.37
CA PHE A 173 9.72 -4.27 -24.44
C PHE A 173 10.83 -3.80 -25.38
N LEU A 174 10.92 -2.50 -25.69
CA LEU A 174 12.02 -1.95 -26.49
C LEU A 174 13.40 -2.06 -25.82
N LEU A 175 13.44 -2.20 -24.49
CA LEU A 175 14.67 -2.23 -23.70
C LEU A 175 15.13 -3.65 -23.35
N GLN A 176 14.19 -4.54 -23.00
CA GLN A 176 14.52 -5.92 -22.59
C GLN A 176 13.86 -7.00 -23.45
N GLY A 177 12.89 -6.68 -24.30
CA GLY A 177 12.20 -7.68 -25.12
C GLY A 177 11.07 -8.40 -24.41
N SER A 178 10.66 -9.55 -24.93
CA SER A 178 9.47 -10.28 -24.44
C SER A 178 9.64 -10.68 -22.98
N SER A 179 8.60 -10.37 -22.19
CA SER A 179 8.66 -10.50 -20.75
C SER A 179 7.44 -11.24 -20.20
N TRP A 180 7.67 -12.20 -19.31
CA TRP A 180 6.62 -12.90 -18.57
C TRP A 180 5.79 -11.95 -17.73
N PHE A 181 4.54 -12.37 -17.59
CA PHE A 181 3.52 -11.66 -16.88
C PHE A 181 2.69 -12.61 -16.02
N GLY A 182 2.08 -12.11 -14.95
CA GLY A 182 1.39 -12.88 -13.92
C GLY A 182 0.07 -13.52 -14.35
N LEU A 183 -0.17 -13.71 -15.65
CA LEU A 183 -1.38 -14.30 -16.22
C LEU A 183 -1.08 -15.72 -16.72
N PHE A 184 -1.92 -16.68 -16.32
CA PHE A 184 -1.77 -18.10 -16.70
C PHE A 184 -3.13 -18.77 -16.98
N ARG A 185 -3.09 -19.88 -17.71
CA ARG A 185 -4.28 -20.59 -18.22
C ARG A 185 -4.84 -21.56 -17.18
N ASP A 186 -5.86 -21.10 -16.48
CA ASP A 186 -6.86 -21.90 -15.75
C ASP A 186 -8.13 -21.05 -15.71
N THR A 187 -8.85 -20.97 -16.84
CA THR A 187 -9.81 -19.89 -17.17
C THR A 187 -9.21 -18.47 -17.09
N TRP A 188 -7.93 -18.29 -17.50
CA TRP A 188 -7.16 -17.04 -17.43
C TRP A 188 -7.21 -16.33 -16.07
N LYS A 189 -6.24 -16.65 -15.20
CA LYS A 189 -6.17 -16.12 -13.83
C LYS A 189 -4.88 -15.36 -13.61
N TRP A 190 -4.98 -14.32 -12.79
CA TRP A 190 -3.81 -13.60 -12.28
C TRP A 190 -3.22 -14.33 -11.07
N VAL A 191 -1.89 -14.27 -10.92
CA VAL A 191 -1.16 -14.88 -9.79
C VAL A 191 -1.46 -14.23 -8.45
N ASP A 192 -1.75 -12.93 -8.46
CA ASP A 192 -2.01 -12.07 -7.31
C ASP A 192 -3.52 -11.93 -7.02
N ASN A 193 -4.36 -12.03 -8.05
CA ASN A 193 -5.81 -11.99 -7.90
C ASN A 193 -6.55 -12.96 -8.86
N PRO A 194 -6.68 -14.24 -8.51
CA PRO A 194 -7.33 -15.25 -9.35
C PRO A 194 -8.83 -15.02 -9.62
N LEU A 195 -9.48 -14.11 -8.86
CA LEU A 195 -10.89 -13.76 -9.01
C LEU A 195 -11.10 -12.55 -9.93
N GLN A 196 -10.02 -11.88 -10.34
CA GLN A 196 -10.09 -10.71 -11.20
C GLN A 196 -10.43 -11.07 -12.64
N ASP A 197 -11.35 -10.30 -13.22
CA ASP A 197 -11.82 -10.48 -14.59
C ASP A 197 -10.71 -10.25 -15.63
N ALA A 198 -10.40 -11.28 -16.40
CA ALA A 198 -9.43 -11.29 -17.49
C ALA A 198 -10.09 -11.22 -18.89
N THR A 199 -11.37 -10.87 -18.98
CA THR A 199 -12.11 -10.89 -20.26
C THR A 199 -11.81 -9.72 -21.20
N ASN A 200 -11.36 -8.57 -20.68
CA ASN A 200 -11.10 -7.35 -21.46
C ASN A 200 -9.62 -7.14 -21.84
N LEU A 201 -8.86 -8.23 -21.94
CA LEU A 201 -7.44 -8.15 -22.24
C LEU A 201 -7.14 -7.93 -23.73
N LYS A 202 -6.14 -7.10 -24.02
CA LYS A 202 -5.66 -6.85 -25.38
C LYS A 202 -4.64 -7.90 -25.81
N TRP A 203 -5.14 -8.93 -26.48
CA TRP A 203 -4.32 -9.97 -27.10
C TRP A 203 -3.72 -9.51 -28.42
N ASN A 204 -2.59 -10.09 -28.79
CA ASN A 204 -2.04 -9.95 -30.12
C ASN A 204 -2.97 -10.62 -31.16
N THR A 205 -2.90 -10.19 -32.41
CA THR A 205 -3.74 -10.74 -33.48
C THR A 205 -3.52 -12.25 -33.59
N GLY A 206 -4.61 -13.01 -33.46
CA GLY A 206 -4.58 -14.47 -33.50
C GLY A 206 -4.29 -15.15 -32.16
N GLN A 207 -4.19 -14.42 -31.06
CA GLN A 207 -4.00 -14.95 -29.70
C GLN A 207 -5.26 -14.80 -28.82
N PRO A 208 -5.43 -15.64 -27.79
CA PRO A 208 -4.59 -16.81 -27.47
C PRO A 208 -4.89 -18.01 -28.37
N ASN A 209 -3.86 -18.65 -28.92
CA ASN A 209 -4.01 -19.74 -29.90
C ASN A 209 -3.78 -21.14 -29.31
N ASN A 210 -3.24 -21.24 -28.10
CA ASN A 210 -2.92 -22.49 -27.41
C ASN A 210 -2.19 -23.51 -28.31
N PHE A 211 -1.14 -23.06 -29.00
CA PHE A 211 -0.43 -23.92 -29.96
C PHE A 211 0.10 -25.19 -29.28
N ALA A 212 -0.12 -26.35 -29.91
CA ALA A 212 0.22 -27.67 -29.35
C ALA A 212 -0.41 -28.02 -27.98
N GLY A 213 -1.36 -27.21 -27.49
CA GLY A 213 -2.05 -27.44 -26.22
C GLY A 213 -1.18 -27.26 -24.98
N ASN A 214 -0.09 -26.48 -25.05
CA ASN A 214 0.85 -26.29 -23.94
C ASN A 214 1.20 -24.81 -23.68
N GLU A 215 0.42 -23.86 -24.21
CA GLU A 215 0.66 -22.43 -24.05
C GLU A 215 -0.19 -21.87 -22.92
N ASP A 216 0.26 -22.18 -21.70
CA ASP A 216 -0.46 -21.88 -20.47
C ASP A 216 0.02 -20.59 -19.77
N CYS A 217 1.08 -19.95 -20.27
CA CYS A 217 1.69 -18.78 -19.64
C CYS A 217 1.75 -17.60 -20.59
N VAL A 218 1.62 -16.38 -20.07
CA VAL A 218 1.51 -15.18 -20.92
C VAL A 218 2.75 -14.31 -20.85
N VAL A 219 3.22 -13.89 -22.03
CA VAL A 219 4.18 -12.79 -22.18
C VAL A 219 3.50 -11.54 -22.68
N ILE A 220 4.10 -10.40 -22.35
CA ILE A 220 3.88 -9.15 -23.08
C ILE A 220 4.89 -9.10 -24.22
N PHE A 221 4.36 -8.93 -25.43
CA PHE A 221 5.12 -8.75 -26.66
C PHE A 221 4.64 -7.49 -27.35
N ASN A 222 5.49 -6.45 -27.38
CA ASN A 222 5.15 -5.16 -27.99
C ASN A 222 3.80 -4.60 -27.49
N GLY A 223 3.57 -4.63 -26.17
CA GLY A 223 2.34 -4.11 -25.54
C GLY A 223 1.12 -5.04 -25.56
N LEU A 224 1.20 -6.16 -26.27
CA LEU A 224 0.10 -7.08 -26.47
C LEU A 224 0.37 -8.43 -25.81
N LEU A 225 -0.69 -9.09 -25.36
CA LEU A 225 -0.57 -10.41 -24.73
C LEU A 225 -0.40 -11.52 -25.76
N VAL A 226 0.50 -12.45 -25.44
CA VAL A 226 0.76 -13.67 -26.22
C VAL A 226 0.92 -14.83 -25.24
N ASP A 227 0.14 -15.89 -25.40
CA ASP A 227 0.35 -17.15 -24.69
C ASP A 227 1.54 -17.91 -25.28
N ARG A 228 2.31 -18.57 -24.41
CA ARG A 228 3.50 -19.35 -24.73
C ARG A 228 3.68 -20.52 -23.77
N PRO A 229 4.49 -21.52 -24.13
CA PRO A 229 4.87 -22.58 -23.20
C PRO A 229 5.59 -22.02 -22.00
N CYS A 230 5.12 -22.36 -20.79
CA CYS A 230 5.70 -21.90 -19.52
C CYS A 230 7.18 -22.23 -19.34
N MET A 231 7.67 -23.23 -20.08
CA MET A 231 9.06 -23.69 -20.08
C MET A 231 10.00 -22.82 -20.93
N ASN A 232 9.47 -21.88 -21.72
CA ASN A 232 10.30 -20.96 -22.48
C ASN A 232 11.07 -20.01 -21.56
N LEU A 233 12.20 -19.49 -22.01
CA LEU A 233 12.94 -18.47 -21.30
C LEU A 233 12.52 -17.09 -21.80
N ASN A 234 12.05 -16.23 -20.89
CA ASN A 234 11.79 -14.82 -21.17
C ASN A 234 12.29 -13.97 -20.01
N PHE A 235 12.44 -12.67 -20.26
CA PHE A 235 12.55 -11.68 -19.20
C PHE A 235 11.25 -11.63 -18.41
N PHE A 236 11.15 -10.84 -17.35
CA PHE A 236 9.91 -10.83 -16.58
C PHE A 236 9.72 -9.54 -15.82
N PHE A 237 8.46 -9.30 -15.48
CA PHE A 237 8.04 -8.20 -14.65
C PHE A 237 7.62 -8.73 -13.29
N CYS A 238 8.22 -8.21 -12.23
CA CYS A 238 7.68 -8.38 -10.88
C CYS A 238 6.81 -7.18 -10.53
N HIS A 239 5.82 -7.36 -9.66
CA HIS A 239 5.23 -6.24 -8.96
C HIS A 239 5.68 -6.25 -7.51
N THR A 240 5.65 -5.07 -6.91
CA THR A 240 5.77 -4.91 -5.48
C THR A 240 4.54 -4.21 -4.97
N ASN A 241 3.84 -4.88 -4.04
CA ASN A 241 2.81 -4.28 -3.20
C ASN A 241 3.45 -3.77 -1.91
N ARG A 242 4.78 -3.53 -1.90
CA ARG A 242 5.38 -2.76 -0.82
C ARG A 242 4.67 -1.42 -0.78
N ILE A 243 3.83 -1.33 0.24
CA ILE A 243 3.37 -0.09 0.81
C ILE A 243 4.62 0.77 0.98
N GLU A 244 4.70 1.84 0.20
CA GLU A 244 5.79 2.79 0.31
C GLU A 244 5.59 3.56 1.61
N ILE A 245 6.02 2.96 2.71
CA ILE A 245 6.03 3.64 3.99
C ILE A 245 7.13 4.69 3.87
N ALA A 246 6.75 5.95 3.64
CA ALA A 246 7.69 7.04 3.41
C ALA A 246 8.38 7.46 4.73
N PRO A 247 9.62 7.97 4.68
CA PRO A 247 10.25 8.55 5.86
C PRO A 247 9.61 9.90 6.18
N LEU A 248 9.38 10.14 7.47
CA LEU A 248 8.92 11.42 8.00
C LEU A 248 9.93 11.96 9.00
N LEU A 249 10.68 12.99 8.59
CA LEU A 249 11.64 13.63 9.48
C LEU A 249 10.95 14.56 10.48
N ILE A 250 11.26 14.37 11.76
CA ILE A 250 10.83 15.18 12.88
C ILE A 250 12.02 16.02 13.35
N LYS A 251 11.88 17.34 13.30
CA LYS A 251 12.96 18.29 13.65
C LYS A 251 13.15 18.49 15.16
N GLN A 252 12.27 17.91 15.98
CA GLN A 252 12.37 18.02 17.44
C GLN A 252 13.54 17.17 17.94
N ASN A 253 14.25 17.66 18.95
CA ASN A 253 15.36 16.92 19.53
C ASN A 253 14.85 15.96 20.62
N ALA A 254 15.11 14.67 20.42
CA ALA A 254 14.80 13.64 21.39
C ALA A 254 15.97 12.64 21.48
N ASN A 255 16.11 11.99 22.63
CA ASN A 255 16.96 10.81 22.72
C ASN A 255 16.31 9.63 22.01
N TRP A 256 17.05 8.56 21.72
CA TRP A 256 16.53 7.50 20.85
C TRP A 256 15.28 6.82 21.41
N ILE A 257 15.21 6.61 22.72
CA ILE A 257 14.04 5.99 23.39
C ILE A 257 12.81 6.91 23.28
N VAL A 258 12.98 8.21 23.55
CA VAL A 258 11.89 9.20 23.43
C VAL A 258 11.46 9.36 21.97
N ALA A 259 12.41 9.38 21.03
CA ALA A 259 12.14 9.44 19.60
C ALA A 259 11.36 8.21 19.11
N GLN A 260 11.75 7.01 19.55
CA GLN A 260 11.04 5.78 19.27
C GLN A 260 9.62 5.79 19.82
N ASN A 261 9.45 6.17 21.09
CA ASN A 261 8.12 6.24 21.70
C ASN A 261 7.24 7.26 20.97
N TYR A 262 7.78 8.45 20.68
CA TYR A 262 7.07 9.44 19.88
C TYR A 262 6.66 8.88 18.51
N CYS A 263 7.56 8.18 17.81
CA CYS A 263 7.23 7.57 16.53
C CYS A 263 6.18 6.46 16.65
N ARG A 264 6.15 5.69 17.74
CA ARG A 264 5.14 4.65 17.98
C ARG A 264 3.78 5.21 18.40
N GLU A 265 3.78 6.32 19.13
CA GLU A 265 2.58 7.02 19.59
C GLU A 265 1.91 7.81 18.46
N ASN A 266 2.69 8.42 17.57
CA ASN A 266 2.17 9.33 16.55
C ASN A 266 2.24 8.75 15.13
N TYR A 267 3.02 7.69 14.94
CA TYR A 267 3.25 7.05 13.65
C TYR A 267 3.37 5.53 13.79
N LEU A 268 4.38 4.89 13.18
CA LEU A 268 4.63 3.44 13.30
C LEU A 268 5.78 3.14 14.26
N ASP A 269 6.99 3.57 13.91
CA ASP A 269 8.23 3.42 14.67
C ASP A 269 9.30 4.32 14.01
N LEU A 270 10.52 4.33 14.55
CA LEU A 270 11.69 4.83 13.85
C LEU A 270 11.93 4.03 12.57
N TYR A 271 12.35 4.75 11.52
CA TYR A 271 12.39 4.21 10.17
C TYR A 271 13.48 3.14 10.00
N THR A 272 13.11 2.01 9.35
CA THR A 272 14.02 0.92 9.01
C THR A 272 14.53 1.03 7.57
N VAL A 273 15.83 0.82 7.38
CA VAL A 273 16.45 0.83 6.05
C VAL A 273 16.79 -0.60 5.63
N THR A 274 16.01 -1.17 4.72
CA THR A 274 16.17 -2.56 4.25
C THR A 274 16.83 -2.67 2.88
N ASN A 275 16.76 -1.62 2.06
CA ASN A 275 17.26 -1.61 0.67
C ASN A 275 17.69 -0.19 0.24
N GLU A 276 18.29 -0.08 -0.95
CA GLU A 276 18.81 1.20 -1.48
C GLU A 276 17.72 2.26 -1.70
N THR A 277 16.49 1.85 -2.02
CA THR A 277 15.35 2.77 -2.14
C THR A 277 15.04 3.40 -0.79
N ASP A 278 14.98 2.60 0.28
CA ASP A 278 14.76 3.10 1.65
C ASP A 278 15.84 4.12 2.02
N GLN A 279 17.10 3.82 1.70
CA GLN A 279 18.25 4.68 1.94
C GLN A 279 18.14 6.02 1.19
N GLN A 280 17.74 5.99 -0.09
CA GLN A 280 17.58 7.18 -0.92
C GLN A 280 16.40 8.05 -0.48
N MET A 281 15.28 7.44 -0.09
CA MET A 281 14.11 8.17 0.42
C MET A 281 14.46 8.94 1.70
N LEU A 282 15.21 8.32 2.60
CA LEU A 282 15.62 8.90 3.88
C LEU A 282 16.56 10.10 3.67
N LEU A 283 17.51 9.97 2.75
CA LEU A 283 18.42 11.06 2.33
C LEU A 283 17.68 12.23 1.65
N LYS A 284 16.71 11.91 0.80
CA LYS A 284 15.87 12.91 0.14
C LYS A 284 15.07 13.70 1.17
N GLU A 285 14.46 13.03 2.15
CA GLU A 285 13.68 13.66 3.21
C GLU A 285 14.54 14.61 4.08
N MET A 286 15.76 14.21 4.43
CA MET A 286 16.73 15.08 5.11
C MET A 286 17.07 16.33 4.29
N THR A 287 17.32 16.13 3.00
CA THR A 287 17.66 17.21 2.06
C THR A 287 16.51 18.19 1.90
N ASP A 288 15.30 17.67 1.63
CA ASP A 288 14.09 18.48 1.41
C ASP A 288 13.73 19.31 2.65
N LYS A 289 13.99 18.78 3.85
CA LYS A 289 13.76 19.48 5.12
C LYS A 289 14.95 20.31 5.61
N ASN A 290 16.04 20.31 4.87
CA ASN A 290 17.28 21.02 5.18
C ASN A 290 17.80 20.67 6.59
N VAL A 291 17.93 19.38 6.88
CA VAL A 291 18.46 18.86 8.14
C VAL A 291 19.75 18.10 7.86
N MET A 292 20.81 18.51 8.57
CA MET A 292 22.10 17.81 8.57
C MET A 292 22.15 16.82 9.74
N GLY A 293 22.82 15.69 9.53
CA GLY A 293 23.02 14.64 10.51
C GLY A 293 23.85 15.08 11.73
N PRO A 294 23.83 14.29 12.81
CA PRO A 294 23.24 12.95 12.91
C PRO A 294 21.71 12.98 13.12
N VAL A 295 21.00 12.05 12.46
CA VAL A 295 19.54 11.86 12.60
C VAL A 295 19.24 10.44 13.07
N TRP A 296 18.40 10.28 14.10
CA TRP A 296 18.05 8.95 14.60
C TRP A 296 17.24 8.15 13.57
N ILE A 297 17.63 6.89 13.41
CA ILE A 297 16.95 5.86 12.63
C ILE A 297 16.67 4.65 13.54
N GLY A 298 15.91 3.66 13.07
CA GLY A 298 15.46 2.54 13.90
C GLY A 298 16.53 1.57 14.38
N LEU A 299 17.81 1.77 14.06
CA LEU A 299 18.89 0.87 14.49
C LEU A 299 19.14 1.00 16.00
N TYR A 300 19.27 -0.13 16.68
CA TYR A 300 19.76 -0.19 18.05
C TYR A 300 20.50 -1.50 18.33
N ASN A 301 21.37 -1.48 19.32
CA ASN A 301 22.09 -2.64 19.82
C ASN A 301 21.35 -3.23 21.03
N ASP A 302 21.22 -4.56 21.03
CA ASP A 302 20.76 -5.34 22.16
C ASP A 302 21.73 -6.51 22.35
N LEU A 303 22.47 -6.49 23.47
CA LEU A 303 23.46 -7.50 23.86
C LEU A 303 24.41 -7.88 22.70
N ASP A 304 25.11 -6.88 22.16
CA ASP A 304 26.08 -6.99 21.05
C ASP A 304 25.49 -7.36 19.68
N THR A 305 24.16 -7.39 19.55
CA THR A 305 23.48 -7.63 18.26
C THR A 305 22.68 -6.42 17.82
N TRP A 306 22.81 -6.03 16.55
CA TRP A 306 22.06 -4.90 15.98
C TRP A 306 20.71 -5.34 15.43
N TYR A 307 19.69 -4.57 15.76
CA TYR A 307 18.30 -4.74 15.32
C TYR A 307 17.74 -3.43 14.80
N TRP A 308 16.72 -3.53 13.96
CA TRP A 308 15.81 -2.44 13.67
C TRP A 308 14.64 -2.47 14.63
N SER A 309 14.25 -1.29 15.15
CA SER A 309 13.21 -1.11 16.15
C SER A 309 11.85 -1.60 15.69
N TYR A 310 11.51 -1.32 14.44
CA TYR A 310 10.30 -1.81 13.83
C TYR A 310 10.41 -3.32 13.65
N ASN A 311 9.49 -4.05 14.28
CA ASN A 311 9.45 -5.52 14.25
C ASN A 311 10.70 -6.22 14.80
N HIS A 312 11.58 -5.53 15.55
CA HIS A 312 12.81 -6.12 16.11
C HIS A 312 13.63 -6.92 15.08
N LEU A 313 13.78 -6.37 13.87
CA LEU A 313 14.35 -7.10 12.74
C LEU A 313 15.88 -7.19 12.88
N PRO A 314 16.48 -8.40 12.90
CA PRO A 314 17.92 -8.54 13.10
C PRO A 314 18.69 -8.07 11.86
N LEU A 315 19.65 -7.15 12.07
CA LEU A 315 20.44 -6.55 10.99
C LEU A 315 21.23 -7.59 10.19
N LYS A 316 21.69 -8.67 10.84
CA LYS A 316 22.44 -9.77 10.20
C LYS A 316 21.68 -10.48 9.08
N ASN A 317 20.35 -10.36 9.05
CA ASN A 317 19.50 -10.96 8.01
C ASN A 317 19.21 -10.00 6.86
N MET A 318 19.74 -8.77 6.88
CA MET A 318 19.51 -7.76 5.85
C MET A 318 20.57 -7.82 4.76
N SER A 319 20.16 -7.56 3.51
CA SER A 319 21.07 -7.49 2.35
C SER A 319 21.81 -6.17 2.26
N LEU A 320 21.30 -5.11 2.89
CA LEU A 320 21.89 -3.78 2.90
C LEU A 320 22.57 -3.48 4.24
N ILE A 321 23.86 -3.14 4.19
CA ILE A 321 24.64 -2.67 5.34
C ILE A 321 25.42 -1.41 4.91
N LYS A 322 25.18 -0.27 5.58
CA LYS A 322 25.76 1.04 5.21
C LYS A 322 26.54 1.71 6.35
N TRP A 323 27.12 0.95 7.26
CA TRP A 323 28.00 1.48 8.31
C TRP A 323 29.12 2.38 7.72
N ALA A 324 29.45 3.45 8.44
CA ALA A 324 30.66 4.23 8.22
C ALA A 324 31.90 3.38 8.51
N THR A 325 33.04 3.74 7.92
CA THR A 325 34.30 3.02 8.18
C THR A 325 34.63 3.07 9.67
N GLY A 326 34.89 1.90 10.27
CA GLY A 326 35.17 1.77 11.70
C GLY A 326 33.93 1.63 12.59
N ASN A 327 32.72 1.69 12.02
CA ASN A 327 31.46 1.48 12.74
C ASN A 327 30.87 0.07 12.47
N PRO A 328 30.07 -0.49 13.40
CA PRO A 328 29.77 0.06 14.72
C PRO A 328 30.98 -0.02 15.66
N ASP A 329 31.33 1.10 16.29
CA ASP A 329 32.36 1.18 17.30
C ASP A 329 31.69 1.04 18.68
N ASN A 330 31.54 -0.19 19.16
CA ASN A 330 30.91 -0.48 20.46
C ASN A 330 31.78 -0.02 21.67
N THR A 331 32.49 1.10 21.54
CA THR A 331 33.44 1.69 22.49
C THR A 331 32.76 2.12 23.80
N SER A 332 31.44 2.27 23.82
CA SER A 332 30.65 2.71 24.98
C SER A 332 29.76 1.61 25.61
N GLY A 333 29.84 0.36 25.17
CA GLY A 333 29.03 -0.77 25.69
C GLY A 333 27.75 -1.05 24.89
N ALA A 334 26.75 -1.68 25.53
CA ALA A 334 25.54 -2.21 24.88
C ALA A 334 24.46 -1.15 24.54
N ASP A 335 24.52 0.05 25.12
CA ASP A 335 23.51 1.11 24.93
C ASP A 335 23.82 1.99 23.70
N MET A 336 23.93 1.36 22.52
CA MET A 336 24.24 2.02 21.25
C MET A 336 23.04 2.03 20.31
N CYS A 337 22.80 3.18 19.68
CA CYS A 337 21.70 3.42 18.75
C CYS A 337 22.25 3.92 17.41
N GLY A 338 21.54 3.69 16.32
CA GLY A 338 22.02 4.06 14.99
C GLY A 338 21.54 5.43 14.56
N VAL A 339 22.46 6.21 14.00
CA VAL A 339 22.16 7.48 13.33
C VAL A 339 22.50 7.41 11.85
N LEU A 340 21.79 8.18 11.04
CA LEU A 340 22.20 8.51 9.68
C LEU A 340 22.99 9.83 9.66
N GLN A 341 24.16 9.82 9.03
CA GLN A 341 24.98 10.99 8.74
C GLN A 341 24.72 11.57 7.34
N ASP A 342 25.17 12.81 7.10
CA ASP A 342 25.00 13.55 5.82
C ASP A 342 25.51 12.79 4.58
N VAL A 343 26.52 11.95 4.74
CA VAL A 343 27.12 11.13 3.67
C VAL A 343 26.34 9.85 3.38
N GLY A 344 25.17 9.65 4.00
CA GLY A 344 24.35 8.45 3.85
C GLY A 344 24.92 7.21 4.52
N LYS A 345 25.84 7.39 5.48
CA LYS A 345 26.43 6.31 6.27
C LYS A 345 25.79 6.22 7.65
N TRP A 346 25.68 5.00 8.16
CA TRP A 346 25.19 4.74 9.51
C TRP A 346 26.35 4.77 10.49
N GLU A 347 26.12 5.33 11.67
CA GLU A 347 27.08 5.32 12.78
C GLU A 347 26.40 4.83 14.05
N SER A 348 27.18 4.14 14.89
CA SER A 348 26.75 3.82 16.25
C SER A 348 26.94 5.05 17.11
N TYR A 349 25.88 5.44 17.80
CA TYR A 349 25.82 6.66 18.61
C TYR A 349 25.21 6.34 19.98
N PRO A 350 25.73 6.90 21.09
CA PRO A 350 25.16 6.63 22.40
C PRO A 350 23.69 7.07 22.49
N CYS A 351 22.79 6.17 22.89
CA CYS A 351 21.34 6.36 22.81
C CYS A 351 20.80 7.57 23.61
N TYR A 352 21.56 8.08 24.58
CA TYR A 352 21.17 9.18 25.46
C TYR A 352 21.33 10.57 24.85
N TYR A 353 22.08 10.73 23.75
CA TYR A 353 22.17 12.01 23.05
C TYR A 353 20.82 12.40 22.47
N THR A 354 20.57 13.71 22.32
CA THR A 354 19.33 14.21 21.73
C THR A 354 19.55 14.73 20.32
N GLY A 355 18.67 14.40 19.39
CA GLY A 355 18.75 14.86 18.01
C GLY A 355 17.43 14.69 17.27
N PRO A 356 17.33 15.20 16.03
CA PRO A 356 16.20 14.94 15.15
C PRO A 356 16.11 13.45 14.83
N PHE A 357 14.94 13.01 14.40
CA PHE A 357 14.67 11.60 14.17
C PHE A 357 13.70 11.40 13.03
N ILE A 358 13.76 10.23 12.39
CA ILE A 358 12.91 9.90 11.26
C ILE A 358 12.00 8.74 11.64
N CYS A 359 10.70 9.03 11.65
CA CYS A 359 9.66 8.03 11.80
C CYS A 359 9.26 7.51 10.42
N TYR A 360 8.49 6.44 10.39
CA TYR A 360 7.61 6.16 9.27
C TYR A 360 6.49 7.22 9.16
N ASP A 361 6.08 7.60 7.95
CA ASP A 361 4.89 8.41 7.70
C ASP A 361 3.64 7.50 7.72
N ALA A 362 3.06 7.32 8.91
CA ALA A 362 1.91 6.43 9.07
C ALA A 362 0.62 6.94 8.40
N ASN A 363 0.54 8.25 8.11
CA ASN A 363 -0.64 8.88 7.51
C ASN A 363 -0.76 8.62 5.99
N ASN A 364 0.05 7.70 5.47
CA ASN A 364 0.14 7.38 4.05
C ASN A 364 -0.15 5.90 3.74
N SER A 365 -0.59 5.08 4.71
CA SER A 365 -0.81 3.65 4.46
C SER A 365 -1.85 2.99 5.35
N ALA A 366 -2.79 2.26 4.73
CA ALA A 366 -3.80 1.43 5.42
C ALA A 366 -3.20 0.26 6.23
N ALA A 367 -1.93 -0.13 5.97
CA ALA A 367 -1.26 -1.20 6.74
C ALA A 367 -0.84 -0.84 8.15
N ASN A 368 -0.95 0.44 8.52
CA ASN A 368 -0.56 0.90 9.85
C ASN A 368 -1.61 0.60 10.92
N ARG A 369 -2.73 -0.02 10.54
CA ARG A 369 -3.71 -0.57 11.49
C ARG A 369 -3.24 -1.83 12.20
N PHE A 370 -2.23 -2.53 11.69
CA PHE A 370 -1.88 -3.87 12.17
C PHE A 370 -0.37 -4.05 12.36
N ILE A 371 0.03 -4.67 13.47
CA ILE A 371 1.43 -4.90 13.85
C ILE A 371 1.62 -6.39 14.16
N ILE A 372 2.60 -7.05 13.54
CA ILE A 372 2.85 -8.47 13.76
C ILE A 372 3.99 -8.73 14.76
N TYR A 373 3.71 -9.58 15.75
CA TYR A 373 4.65 -10.05 16.75
C TYR A 373 5.03 -11.50 16.49
N TYR A 374 6.31 -11.73 16.16
CA TYR A 374 6.79 -13.03 15.69
C TYR A 374 7.91 -13.67 16.52
N LYS A 375 8.15 -13.18 17.76
CA LYS A 375 9.06 -13.84 18.70
C LYS A 375 8.95 -13.31 20.14
N PRO A 376 8.86 -14.18 21.16
CA PRO A 376 8.53 -15.61 21.09
C PRO A 376 7.06 -15.85 20.69
N PRO A 377 6.72 -17.00 20.08
CA PRO A 377 5.32 -17.38 19.88
C PRO A 377 4.66 -17.58 21.25
N THR A 378 3.35 -17.38 21.30
CA THR A 378 2.61 -17.38 22.55
C THR A 378 1.19 -17.92 22.40
N ASP A 379 0.55 -18.21 23.53
CA ASP A 379 -0.88 -18.54 23.54
C ASP A 379 -1.73 -17.27 23.28
N TRP A 380 -2.99 -17.47 22.89
CA TRP A 380 -3.85 -16.38 22.47
C TRP A 380 -4.02 -15.30 23.56
N HIS A 381 -4.16 -15.70 24.84
CA HIS A 381 -4.40 -14.76 25.95
C HIS A 381 -3.16 -13.95 26.28
N THR A 382 -1.98 -14.58 26.24
CA THR A 382 -0.71 -13.89 26.44
C THR A 382 -0.44 -12.90 25.30
N GLY A 383 -0.71 -13.28 24.05
CA GLY A 383 -0.62 -12.38 22.90
C GLY A 383 -1.57 -11.18 23.01
N GLN A 384 -2.80 -11.42 23.45
CA GLN A 384 -3.79 -10.36 23.66
C GLN A 384 -3.36 -9.40 24.77
N THR A 385 -2.90 -9.94 25.90
CA THR A 385 -2.38 -9.15 27.02
C THR A 385 -1.22 -8.28 26.57
N TYR A 386 -0.34 -8.83 25.73
CA TYR A 386 0.74 -8.06 25.13
C TYR A 386 0.21 -6.92 24.26
N CYS A 387 -0.73 -7.21 23.35
CA CYS A 387 -1.33 -6.17 22.50
C CYS A 387 -2.00 -5.08 23.33
N ARG A 388 -2.80 -5.41 24.34
CA ARG A 388 -3.45 -4.42 25.22
C ARG A 388 -2.49 -3.61 26.08
N LYS A 389 -1.30 -4.15 26.35
CA LYS A 389 -0.26 -3.46 27.13
C LYS A 389 0.49 -2.42 26.31
N TYR A 390 0.70 -2.70 25.03
CA TYR A 390 1.59 -1.90 24.17
C TYR A 390 0.88 -1.24 22.97
N HIS A 391 -0.38 -1.59 22.70
CA HIS A 391 -1.23 -1.14 21.59
C HIS A 391 -2.71 -1.09 22.01
N THR A 392 -3.65 -1.18 21.07
CA THR A 392 -5.11 -1.23 21.35
C THR A 392 -5.53 -2.61 21.87
N ASP A 393 -5.48 -3.63 21.01
CA ASP A 393 -5.84 -5.01 21.32
C ASP A 393 -5.28 -5.93 20.22
N MET A 394 -5.54 -7.23 20.32
CA MET A 394 -5.32 -8.16 19.21
C MET A 394 -6.23 -7.81 18.03
N ALA A 395 -5.67 -7.93 16.82
CA ALA A 395 -6.22 -7.30 15.63
C ALA A 395 -7.57 -7.86 15.17
N SER A 396 -8.49 -6.96 14.82
CA SER A 396 -9.77 -7.26 14.18
C SER A 396 -9.71 -7.09 12.66
N SER A 397 -10.14 -8.12 11.93
CA SER A 397 -10.30 -8.04 10.49
C SER A 397 -11.73 -7.59 10.14
N LEU A 398 -11.94 -6.29 9.92
CA LEU A 398 -13.29 -5.72 9.71
C LEU A 398 -13.70 -5.74 8.23
N THR A 399 -12.72 -5.82 7.33
CA THR A 399 -12.90 -5.80 5.87
C THR A 399 -12.01 -6.83 5.17
N GLU A 400 -12.29 -7.10 3.89
CA GLU A 400 -11.41 -7.90 3.04
C GLU A 400 -10.00 -7.30 2.93
N THR A 401 -9.92 -5.97 2.88
CA THR A 401 -8.65 -5.24 2.89
C THR A 401 -7.87 -5.48 4.18
N ASP A 402 -8.54 -5.46 5.33
CA ASP A 402 -7.91 -5.73 6.62
C ASP A 402 -7.34 -7.14 6.68
N ASN A 403 -8.14 -8.13 6.25
CA ASN A 403 -7.65 -9.51 6.16
C ASN A 403 -6.44 -9.58 5.22
N SER A 404 -6.51 -9.01 4.02
CA SER A 404 -5.38 -9.02 3.07
C SER A 404 -4.11 -8.43 3.68
N ILE A 405 -4.21 -7.29 4.37
CA ILE A 405 -3.08 -6.62 5.04
C ILE A 405 -2.51 -7.51 6.16
N MET A 406 -3.35 -7.99 7.07
CA MET A 406 -2.92 -8.84 8.19
C MET A 406 -2.24 -10.11 7.68
N GLN A 407 -2.75 -10.69 6.58
CA GLN A 407 -2.16 -11.88 5.96
C GLN A 407 -0.84 -11.58 5.26
N GLN A 408 -0.69 -10.40 4.64
CA GLN A 408 0.59 -9.96 4.10
C GLN A 408 1.64 -9.78 5.21
N LEU A 409 1.25 -9.26 6.37
CA LEU A 409 2.13 -9.17 7.54
C LEU A 409 2.57 -10.56 8.02
N VAL A 410 1.64 -11.52 8.13
CA VAL A 410 1.96 -12.91 8.49
C VAL A 410 2.88 -13.59 7.47
N LYS A 411 2.65 -13.37 6.18
CA LYS A 411 3.53 -13.89 5.12
C LYS A 411 4.92 -13.24 5.12
N SER A 412 5.03 -11.97 5.50
CA SER A 412 6.29 -11.22 5.48
C SER A 412 7.37 -11.81 6.39
N ILE A 413 6.95 -12.55 7.43
CA ILE A 413 7.83 -13.26 8.36
C ILE A 413 8.04 -14.74 7.97
N ASN A 414 7.70 -15.13 6.74
CA ASN A 414 7.76 -16.49 6.20
C ASN A 414 7.05 -17.52 7.10
N TYR A 415 5.89 -17.13 7.62
CA TYR A 415 5.08 -17.96 8.51
C TYR A 415 3.66 -18.08 7.94
N ASN A 416 2.98 -19.19 8.25
CA ASN A 416 1.72 -19.54 7.60
C ASN A 416 0.49 -19.31 8.47
N GLY A 417 0.63 -18.81 9.70
CA GLY A 417 -0.51 -18.43 10.50
C GLY A 417 -0.22 -17.62 11.76
N ALA A 418 -1.19 -16.85 12.25
CA ALA A 418 -1.04 -16.04 13.45
C ALA A 418 -2.36 -15.89 14.19
N TRP A 419 -2.30 -15.54 15.47
CA TRP A 419 -3.45 -15.15 16.26
C TRP A 419 -4.01 -13.80 15.83
N PHE A 420 -5.32 -13.78 15.59
CA PHE A 420 -6.12 -12.58 15.42
C PHE A 420 -7.06 -12.45 16.62
N GLY A 421 -7.67 -11.29 16.84
CA GLY A 421 -8.44 -10.98 18.04
C GLY A 421 -9.80 -11.70 18.17
N LEU A 422 -10.06 -12.76 17.39
CA LEU A 422 -11.37 -13.39 17.33
C LEU A 422 -11.55 -14.43 18.45
N THR A 423 -12.70 -14.44 19.13
CA THR A 423 -13.00 -15.35 20.25
C THR A 423 -14.39 -15.97 20.17
N LYS A 424 -14.57 -17.14 20.78
CA LYS A 424 -15.81 -17.92 20.70
C LYS A 424 -16.73 -17.74 21.91
N GLU A 425 -17.52 -16.67 21.87
CA GLU A 425 -18.82 -16.59 22.57
C GLU A 425 -19.97 -16.14 21.64
N THR A 426 -19.64 -15.71 20.42
CA THR A 426 -20.51 -15.52 19.23
C THR A 426 -19.64 -15.13 18.03
N TRP A 427 -18.39 -15.62 17.98
CA TRP A 427 -17.31 -15.15 17.08
C TRP A 427 -17.17 -13.64 17.06
N LYS A 428 -16.69 -13.07 18.17
CA LYS A 428 -16.53 -11.62 18.35
C LYS A 428 -15.07 -11.23 18.43
N TRP A 429 -14.77 -10.01 17.98
CA TRP A 429 -13.45 -9.43 18.15
C TRP A 429 -13.23 -8.98 19.59
N SER A 430 -12.01 -9.17 20.08
CA SER A 430 -11.68 -8.94 21.48
C SER A 430 -11.60 -7.47 21.86
N ASP A 431 -11.41 -6.60 20.88
CA ASP A 431 -11.47 -5.15 20.98
C ASP A 431 -12.90 -4.60 21.09
N GLY A 432 -13.91 -5.46 20.95
CA GLY A 432 -15.33 -5.09 20.99
C GLY A 432 -15.91 -4.71 19.62
N ASN A 433 -15.13 -4.78 18.54
CA ASN A 433 -15.65 -4.57 17.20
C ASN A 433 -16.63 -5.70 16.81
N GLU A 434 -17.69 -5.34 16.09
CA GLU A 434 -18.65 -6.30 15.57
C GLU A 434 -18.09 -7.00 14.31
N PRO A 435 -18.26 -8.32 14.18
CA PRO A 435 -17.77 -9.07 13.02
C PRO A 435 -18.63 -8.80 11.78
N SER A 436 -18.18 -7.87 10.92
CA SER A 436 -18.80 -7.59 9.61
C SER A 436 -18.30 -8.52 8.49
N TYR A 437 -17.14 -9.16 8.68
CA TYR A 437 -16.47 -9.99 7.67
C TYR A 437 -15.66 -11.09 8.36
N LEU A 438 -15.97 -12.36 8.06
CA LEU A 438 -15.27 -13.54 8.61
C LEU A 438 -14.93 -14.53 7.48
N PRO A 439 -13.76 -14.42 6.82
CA PRO A 439 -13.37 -15.28 5.71
C PRO A 439 -12.84 -16.62 6.21
N TRP A 440 -13.75 -17.49 6.67
CA TRP A 440 -13.40 -18.81 7.17
C TRP A 440 -12.71 -19.70 6.13
N GLY A 441 -11.77 -20.51 6.62
CA GLY A 441 -11.16 -21.58 5.84
C GLY A 441 -12.17 -22.66 5.44
N PRO A 442 -11.84 -23.51 4.44
CA PRO A 442 -12.64 -24.68 4.14
C PRO A 442 -12.83 -25.54 5.39
N ASN A 443 -14.09 -25.86 5.72
CA ASN A 443 -14.48 -26.60 6.93
C ASN A 443 -14.14 -25.89 8.25
N GLN A 444 -14.21 -24.56 8.30
CA GLN A 444 -14.04 -23.79 9.53
C GLN A 444 -15.28 -22.90 9.76
N PRO A 445 -15.64 -22.60 11.01
CA PRO A 445 -15.07 -23.18 12.23
C PRO A 445 -15.57 -24.62 12.44
N ASP A 446 -14.68 -25.59 12.73
CA ASP A 446 -15.05 -27.00 12.95
C ASP A 446 -15.13 -27.40 14.42
N ASN A 447 -14.65 -26.56 15.31
CA ASN A 447 -14.67 -26.74 16.75
C ASN A 447 -14.11 -28.12 17.15
N TYR A 448 -12.93 -28.45 16.64
CA TYR A 448 -12.32 -29.76 16.85
C TYR A 448 -12.19 -30.09 18.34
N TYR A 449 -12.69 -31.27 18.74
CA TYR A 449 -12.80 -31.71 20.15
C TYR A 449 -13.51 -30.75 21.11
N SER A 450 -14.36 -29.85 20.62
CA SER A 450 -15.03 -28.84 21.46
C SER A 450 -14.07 -27.91 22.22
N SER A 451 -12.83 -27.73 21.73
CA SER A 451 -11.78 -26.98 22.44
C SER A 451 -11.15 -25.84 21.63
N GLU A 452 -11.65 -25.59 20.42
CA GLU A 452 -11.18 -24.51 19.54
C GLU A 452 -12.05 -23.27 19.74
N ASN A 453 -11.52 -22.33 20.53
CA ASN A 453 -12.24 -21.15 21.02
C ASN A 453 -11.56 -19.83 20.67
N CYS A 454 -10.40 -19.86 20.02
CA CYS A 454 -9.64 -18.69 19.62
C CYS A 454 -9.42 -18.70 18.11
N GLY A 455 -9.61 -17.55 17.48
CA GLY A 455 -9.44 -17.42 16.04
C GLY A 455 -8.00 -17.12 15.66
N GLY A 456 -7.47 -17.95 14.78
CA GLY A 456 -6.25 -17.68 14.05
C GLY A 456 -6.54 -17.39 12.59
N ALA A 457 -5.46 -17.13 11.86
CA ALA A 457 -5.44 -17.11 10.42
C ALA A 457 -4.44 -18.14 9.92
N ARG A 458 -4.79 -18.88 8.86
CA ARG A 458 -3.84 -19.70 8.10
C ARG A 458 -4.05 -19.48 6.60
N ASN A 459 -2.96 -19.27 5.87
CA ASN A 459 -2.97 -19.15 4.41
C ASN A 459 -4.02 -18.17 3.83
N GLY A 460 -4.33 -17.06 4.52
CA GLY A 460 -5.33 -16.10 4.03
C GLY A 460 -6.72 -16.22 4.65
N LEU A 461 -7.02 -17.29 5.38
CA LEU A 461 -8.37 -17.60 5.87
C LEU A 461 -8.39 -17.80 7.39
N LEU A 462 -9.52 -17.49 8.02
CA LEU A 462 -9.73 -17.68 9.45
C LEU A 462 -9.84 -19.16 9.80
N THR A 463 -9.25 -19.54 10.92
CA THR A 463 -9.36 -20.88 11.53
C THR A 463 -9.74 -20.75 12.99
N ASP A 464 -10.54 -21.68 13.50
CA ASP A 464 -10.69 -21.83 14.94
C ASP A 464 -9.62 -22.78 15.47
N GLU A 465 -9.01 -22.40 16.58
CA GLU A 465 -7.85 -23.09 17.11
C GLU A 465 -7.93 -23.18 18.63
N GLN A 466 -7.22 -24.15 19.20
CA GLN A 466 -7.07 -24.27 20.66
C GLN A 466 -6.22 -23.11 21.16
N CYS A 467 -6.77 -22.31 22.09
CA CYS A 467 -6.17 -21.06 22.56
C CYS A 467 -4.76 -21.20 23.15
N ASN A 468 -4.37 -22.41 23.58
CA ASN A 468 -3.06 -22.71 24.15
C ASN A 468 -1.97 -23.01 23.10
N LYS A 469 -2.31 -23.14 21.82
CA LYS A 469 -1.33 -23.29 20.73
C LYS A 469 -0.40 -22.06 20.71
N GLN A 470 0.84 -22.28 20.32
CA GLN A 470 1.86 -21.24 20.31
C GLN A 470 1.97 -20.65 18.90
N TYR A 471 1.42 -19.46 18.69
CA TYR A 471 1.52 -18.73 17.44
C TYR A 471 2.09 -17.34 17.64
N TYR A 472 2.54 -16.76 16.53
CA TYR A 472 2.71 -15.32 16.39
C TYR A 472 1.35 -14.65 16.39
N PHE A 473 1.29 -13.34 16.63
CA PHE A 473 0.03 -12.64 16.80
C PHE A 473 0.08 -11.26 16.16
N VAL A 474 -1.09 -10.76 15.76
CA VAL A 474 -1.23 -9.44 15.16
C VAL A 474 -1.99 -8.54 16.13
N CYS A 475 -1.45 -7.37 16.44
CA CYS A 475 -2.11 -6.33 17.22
C CYS A 475 -2.73 -5.28 16.32
N SER A 476 -3.87 -4.71 16.71
CA SER A 476 -4.32 -3.44 16.17
C SER A 476 -3.42 -2.34 16.73
N ALA A 477 -2.87 -1.48 15.86
CA ALA A 477 -2.16 -0.28 16.28
C ALA A 477 -3.11 0.67 17.03
N CYS A 478 -2.57 1.59 17.83
CA CYS A 478 -3.36 2.59 18.55
C CYS A 478 -4.23 3.40 17.58
N GLU A 479 -5.55 3.32 17.72
CA GLU A 479 -6.43 4.34 17.15
C GLU A 479 -6.22 5.61 17.99
N CYS A 480 -5.59 6.62 17.39
CA CYS A 480 -5.34 7.91 18.02
C CYS A 480 -6.57 8.83 17.92
#